data_AF-A0A9R1C9Z8-F1
#
_entry.id   AF-A0A9R1C9Z8-F1
#
_cell.length_a   1.000
_cell.length_b   1.000
_cell.length_c   1.000
_cell.angle_alpha   90.00
_cell.angle_beta   90.00
_cell.angle_gamma   90.00
#
_symmetry.space_group_name_H-M   'P 1'
#
loop_
_entity.id
_entity.type
_entity.pdbx_description
1 polymer ?
#
loop_
_entity_poly.entity_id
_entity_poly.type
_entity_poly.pdbx_seq_one_letter_code
_entity_poly.pdbx_strand_id
1 'polypeptide(L)' 'MTAEEWYKKGNDYRRKSDWQHAIDCYMEAIDLDPESPAVEAKKMLEEILNFYNKDAYNP' A
#
# COMPACT_ATOMS: atom_id res chain seq x y z
N MET A 1 -10.92 2.97 -13.34
CA MET A 1 -9.46 3.06 -13.30
C MET A 1 -8.88 1.69 -13.61
N THR A 2 -7.77 1.61 -14.32
CA THR A 2 -7.02 0.35 -14.54
C THR A 2 -6.18 0.00 -13.30
N ALA A 3 -5.69 -1.23 -13.21
CA ALA A 3 -4.77 -1.63 -12.14
C ALA A 3 -3.53 -0.71 -12.08
N GLU A 4 -2.99 -0.30 -13.23
CA GLU A 4 -1.86 0.63 -13.31
C GLU A 4 -2.22 2.03 -12.77
N GLU A 5 -3.41 2.54 -13.09
CA GLU A 5 -3.87 3.84 -12.58
C GLU A 5 -4.06 3.81 -11.06
N TRP A 6 -4.64 2.72 -10.53
CA TRP A 6 -4.80 2.53 -9.09
C TRP A 6 -3.46 2.41 -8.39
N TYR A 7 -2.50 1.67 -8.96
CA TYR A 7 -1.14 1.57 -8.46
C TYR A 7 -0.43 2.94 -8.42
N LYS A 8 -0.55 3.74 -9.49
CA LYS A 8 0.01 5.11 -9.53
C LYS A 8 -0.63 6.02 -8.48
N LYS A 9 -1.96 5.96 -8.33
CA LYS A 9 -2.69 6.72 -7.31
C LYS A 9 -2.27 6.30 -5.89
N GLY A 10 -2.11 5.00 -5.64
CA GLY A 10 -1.58 4.49 -4.37
C GLY A 10 -0.17 5.02 -4.08
N ASN A 11 0.69 5.08 -5.09
CA ASN A 11 2.02 5.69 -4.96
C ASN A 11 1.96 7.20 -4.66
N ASP A 12 0.96 7.92 -5.14
CA ASP A 12 0.76 9.33 -4.80
C ASP A 12 0.39 9.52 -3.32
N TYR A 13 -0.52 8.69 -2.80
CA TYR A 13 -0.84 8.68 -1.37
C TYR A 13 0.35 8.26 -0.52
N ARG A 14 1.08 7.21 -0.94
CA ARG A 14 2.30 6.75 -0.29
C ARG A 14 3.34 7.87 -0.14
N ARG A 15 3.54 8.67 -1.20
CA ARG A 15 4.46 9.83 -1.18
C ARG A 15 4.02 10.94 -0.22
N LYS A 16 2.73 11.02 0.08
CA LYS A 16 2.15 11.95 1.06
C LYS A 16 2.12 11.35 2.47
N SER A 17 2.71 10.18 2.68
CA SER A 17 2.62 9.39 3.93
C SER A 17 1.18 9.05 4.34
N ASP A 18 0.25 9.06 3.39
CA ASP A 18 -1.13 8.65 3.59
C ASP A 18 -1.23 7.14 3.33
N TRP A 19 -0.72 6.36 4.28
CA TRP A 19 -0.53 4.92 4.13
C TRP A 19 -1.84 4.16 3.97
N GLN A 20 -2.91 4.63 4.64
CA GLN A 20 -4.22 3.98 4.56
C GLN A 20 -4.80 4.08 3.15
N HIS A 21 -4.90 5.29 2.59
CA HIS A 21 -5.40 5.46 1.21
C HIS A 21 -4.47 4.83 0.17
N ALA A 22 -3.17 4.74 0.44
CA ALA A 22 -2.25 4.00 -0.41
C ALA A 22 -2.58 2.51 -0.45
N ILE A 23 -2.81 1.88 0.71
CA ILE A 23 -3.22 0.47 0.82
C ILE A 23 -4.56 0.24 0.11
N ASP A 24 -5.55 1.10 0.33
CA ASP A 24 -6.86 0.97 -0.33
C ASP A 24 -6.73 1.01 -1.86
N CYS A 25 -5.92 1.94 -2.39
CA CYS A 25 -5.65 2.00 -3.83
C CYS A 25 -4.90 0.76 -4.34
N TYR A 26 -3.98 0.20 -3.56
CA TYR A 26 -3.29 -1.03 -3.95
C TYR A 26 -4.23 -2.24 -3.94
N MET A 27 -5.18 -2.32 -3.00
CA MET A 27 -6.21 -3.37 -3.00
C MET A 27 -7.06 -3.32 -4.27
N GLU A 28 -7.53 -2.14 -4.67
CA GLU A 28 -8.27 -1.97 -5.93
C GLU A 28 -7.44 -2.37 -7.17
N ALA A 29 -6.12 -2.11 -7.16
CA ALA A 29 -5.24 -2.57 -8.23
C ALA A 29 -5.08 -4.09 -8.27
N ILE A 30 -4.96 -4.73 -7.11
CA ILE A 30 -4.80 -6.19 -6.97
C ILE A 30 -6.09 -6.92 -7.36
N ASP A 31 -7.25 -6.37 -7.01
CA ASP A 31 -8.56 -6.95 -7.37
C ASP A 31 -8.78 -6.97 -8.90
N LEU A 32 -8.20 -5.99 -9.61
CA LEU A 32 -8.24 -5.93 -11.07
C LEU A 32 -7.16 -6.77 -11.74
N ASP A 33 -5.94 -6.76 -11.18
CA ASP A 33 -4.79 -7.52 -11.66
C ASP A 33 -3.97 -8.04 -10.47
N PRO A 34 -4.16 -9.32 -10.10
CA PRO A 34 -3.44 -9.97 -9.01
C PRO A 34 -1.93 -10.10 -9.25
N GLU A 35 -1.43 -9.90 -10.47
CA GLU A 35 -0.01 -9.92 -10.81
C GLU A 35 0.59 -8.51 -10.91
N SER A 36 -0.21 -7.47 -10.62
CA SER A 36 0.25 -6.08 -10.69
C SER A 36 1.31 -5.75 -9.61
N PRO A 37 2.15 -4.72 -9.84
CA PRO A 37 3.14 -4.27 -8.84
C PRO A 37 2.54 -3.82 -7.49
N ALA A 38 1.22 -3.64 -7.42
CA ALA A 38 0.52 -3.24 -6.21
C ALA A 38 0.60 -4.28 -5.09
N VAL A 39 0.75 -5.57 -5.41
CA VAL A 39 0.92 -6.65 -4.41
C VAL A 39 2.13 -6.37 -3.52
N GLU A 40 3.30 -6.19 -4.14
CA GLU A 40 4.55 -5.94 -3.41
C GLU A 40 4.55 -4.57 -2.75
N ALA A 41 3.94 -3.55 -3.37
CA ALA A 41 3.82 -2.23 -2.78
C ALA A 41 2.96 -2.24 -1.49
N LYS A 42 1.82 -2.94 -1.51
CA LYS A 42 0.98 -3.14 -0.32
C LYS A 42 1.73 -3.88 0.77
N LYS A 43 2.39 -4.99 0.43
CA LYS A 43 3.16 -5.79 1.39
C LYS A 43 4.25 -4.97 2.07
N MET A 44 5.00 -4.17 1.31
CA MET A 44 6.02 -3.27 1.86
C MET A 44 5.42 -2.28 2.88
N LEU A 45 4.26 -1.70 2.60
CA LEU A 45 3.59 -0.80 3.55
C LEU A 45 3.13 -1.52 4.81
N GLU A 46 2.57 -2.72 4.68
CA GLU A 46 2.16 -3.53 5.82
C GLU A 46 3.36 -3.88 6.71
N GLU A 47 4.52 -4.21 6.12
CA GLU A 47 5.76 -4.47 6.86
C GLU A 47 6.24 -3.22 7.61
N ILE A 48 6.23 -2.05 6.97
CA ILE A 48 6.60 -0.76 7.59
C ILE A 48 5.66 -0.44 8.77
N LEU A 49 4.35 -0.54 8.55
CA LEU A 49 3.36 -0.24 9.59
C LEU A 49 3.43 -1.25 10.75
N ASN A 50 3.67 -2.52 10.45
CA ASN A 50 3.86 -3.55 11.47
C ASN A 50 5.13 -3.29 12.30
N PHE A 51 6.22 -2.84 11.69
CA PHE A 51 7.43 -2.44 12.41
C PHE A 51 7.14 -1.29 13.38
N TYR A 52 6.52 -0.20 12.91
CA TYR A 52 6.12 0.92 13.76
C TYR A 52 5.17 0.51 14.89
N ASN A 53 4.20 -0.37 14.59
CA ASN A 53 3.25 -0.85 15.59
C ASN A 53 3.93 -1.74 16.65
N LYS A 54 4.93 -2.54 16.28
CA LYS A 54 5.71 -3.32 17.24
C LYS A 54 6.61 -2.46 18.12
N ASP A 55 7.25 -1.45 17.53
CA ASP A 55 8.09 -0.50 18.28
C ASP A 55 7.27 0.34 19.26
N ALA A 56 6.01 0.68 18.92
CA ALA A 56 5.11 1.38 19.83
C ALA A 56 4.71 0.55 21.07
N TYR A 57 4.90 -0.76 21.03
CA TYR A 57 4.57 -1.71 22.11
C TYR A 57 5.79 -2.34 22.79
N ASN A 58 7.01 -1.86 22.54
CA ASN A 58 8.21 -2.34 23.19
C ASN A 58 8.71 -1.32 24.24
N PRO A 59 8.22 -1.40 25.52
CA PRO A 59 8.65 -0.52 26.61
C PRO A 59 10.12 -0.73 27.02
#